data_AF-A0A316LF84-F1
#
_entry.id   AF-A0A316LF84-F1
#
_cell.length_a   1.000
_cell.length_b   1.000
_cell.length_c   1.000
_cell.angle_alpha   90.00
_cell.angle_beta   90.00
_cell.angle_gamma   90.00
#
_symmetry.space_group_name_H-M   'P 1'
#
loop_
_entity.id
_entity.type
_entity.pdbx_description
1 polymer ?
#
loop_
_entity_poly.entity_id
_entity_poly.type
_entity_poly.pdbx_seq_one_letter_code
_entity_poly.pdbx_strand_id
1 'polypeptide(L)'
;MKRHQRYALAVLAVVLLSLCGRYFLSHLFHTPPLAAEAAMRSQPSAIPDSEPTQYTILVTVMGKVENPGVVLMPMGSTVMDAILRAGGPLADGDLSDLDLERKLYEDQGIFVP
;
A
#
# COMPACT_ATOMS: atom_id res chain seq x y z
N MET A 1 33.40 -42.02 39.62
CA MET A 1 32.96 -40.88 38.79
C MET A 1 32.50 -41.22 37.36
N LYS A 2 32.53 -42.49 36.89
CA LYS A 2 32.25 -42.87 35.48
C LYS A 2 30.75 -43.08 35.11
N ARG A 3 29.82 -43.09 36.07
CA ARG A 3 28.39 -43.39 35.83
C ARG A 3 27.61 -42.17 35.31
N HIS A 4 27.84 -40.98 35.88
CA HIS A 4 27.15 -39.75 35.45
C HIS A 4 27.50 -39.34 34.00
N GLN A 5 28.73 -39.61 33.55
CA GLN A 5 29.17 -39.35 32.17
C GLN A 5 28.43 -40.24 31.14
N ARG A 6 28.02 -41.46 31.53
CA ARG A 6 27.22 -42.36 30.68
C ARG A 6 25.78 -41.87 30.53
N TYR A 7 25.18 -41.32 31.60
CA TYR A 7 23.84 -40.74 31.53
C TYR A 7 23.82 -39.43 30.72
N ALA A 8 24.85 -38.59 30.86
CA ALA A 8 24.99 -37.37 30.07
C ALA A 8 25.06 -37.67 28.55
N LEU A 9 25.83 -38.69 28.15
CA LEU A 9 25.89 -39.14 26.75
C LEU A 9 24.57 -39.74 26.27
N ALA A 10 23.86 -40.51 27.11
CA ALA A 10 22.57 -41.07 26.76
C ALA A 10 21.50 -39.99 26.54
N VAL A 11 21.46 -38.98 27.41
CA VAL A 11 20.52 -37.85 27.28
C VAL A 11 20.82 -37.03 26.02
N LEU A 12 22.10 -36.75 25.75
CA LEU A 12 22.51 -36.04 24.52
C LEU A 12 22.08 -36.81 23.26
N ALA A 13 22.26 -38.13 23.23
CA ALA A 13 21.86 -38.96 22.11
C ALA A 13 20.33 -38.93 21.88
N VAL A 14 19.53 -39.00 22.95
CA VAL A 14 18.05 -38.93 22.86
C VAL A 14 17.58 -37.57 22.38
N VAL A 15 18.22 -36.49 22.83
CA VAL A 15 17.92 -35.13 22.37
C VAL A 15 18.26 -34.96 20.90
N LEU A 16 19.44 -35.43 20.46
CA LEU A 16 19.84 -35.39 19.05
C LEU A 16 18.92 -36.22 18.15
N LEU A 17 18.53 -37.43 18.59
CA LEU A 17 17.55 -38.27 17.88
C LEU A 17 16.19 -37.58 17.76
N SER A 18 15.77 -36.87 18.82
CA SER A 18 14.51 -36.13 18.85
C SER A 18 14.55 -34.90 17.92
N LEU A 19 15.64 -34.15 17.91
CA LEU A 19 15.83 -33.01 16.98
C LEU A 19 15.92 -33.48 15.54
N CYS A 20 16.69 -34.54 15.27
CA CYS A 20 16.87 -35.10 13.93
C CYS A 20 15.56 -35.71 13.41
N GLY A 21 14.83 -36.41 14.27
CA GLY A 21 13.49 -36.92 13.96
C GLY A 21 12.51 -35.81 13.64
N ARG A 22 12.46 -34.73 14.43
CA ARG A 22 11.61 -33.56 14.13
C ARG A 22 12.00 -32.89 12.81
N TYR A 23 13.30 -32.73 12.56
CA TYR A 23 13.80 -32.12 11.34
C TYR A 23 13.44 -32.97 10.11
N PHE A 24 13.68 -34.27 10.17
CA PHE A 24 13.38 -35.21 9.08
C PHE A 24 11.87 -35.33 8.84
N LEU A 25 11.06 -35.35 9.90
CA LEU A 25 9.60 -35.36 9.81
C LEU A 25 9.07 -34.07 9.17
N SER A 26 9.64 -32.90 9.51
CA SER A 26 9.26 -31.64 8.85
C SER A 26 9.68 -31.55 7.38
N HIS A 27 10.72 -32.28 6.98
CA HIS A 27 11.23 -32.32 5.61
C HIS A 27 10.44 -33.29 4.70
N LEU A 28 9.81 -34.31 5.27
CA LEU A 28 9.00 -35.30 4.51
C LEU A 28 7.57 -34.82 4.21
N PHE A 29 7.02 -33.87 4.96
CA PHE A 29 5.63 -33.40 4.80
C PHE A 29 5.49 -32.15 3.90
N HIS A 30 6.56 -31.70 3.23
CA HIS A 30 6.52 -30.60 2.25
C HIS A 30 6.09 -31.05 0.83
N THR A 31 4.98 -31.79 0.70
CA THR A 31 4.26 -31.90 -0.58
C THR A 31 2.78 -32.22 -0.36
N PRO A 32 1.88 -31.33 -0.81
CA PRO A 32 0.81 -31.81 -1.68
C PRO A 32 0.61 -30.89 -2.89
N PRO A 33 1.11 -31.22 -4.11
CA PRO A 33 0.74 -30.45 -5.29
C PRO A 33 -0.63 -30.81 -5.86
N LEU A 34 -1.35 -31.83 -5.35
CA LEU A 34 -2.68 -32.16 -5.88
C LEU A 34 -3.79 -31.18 -5.41
N ALA A 35 -3.64 -30.53 -4.25
CA ALA A 35 -4.60 -29.53 -3.77
C ALA A 35 -4.35 -28.13 -4.35
N ALA A 36 -3.09 -27.80 -4.64
CA ALA A 36 -2.71 -26.52 -5.25
C ALA A 36 -3.17 -26.43 -6.71
N GLU A 37 -3.14 -27.52 -7.48
CA GLU A 37 -3.67 -27.53 -8.87
C GLU A 37 -5.19 -27.35 -8.93
N ALA A 38 -5.95 -27.86 -7.96
CA ALA A 38 -7.39 -27.64 -7.87
C ALA A 38 -7.75 -26.20 -7.49
N ALA A 39 -6.95 -25.55 -6.62
CA ALA A 39 -7.12 -24.14 -6.26
C ALA A 39 -6.80 -23.20 -7.43
N MET A 40 -5.79 -23.51 -8.24
CA MET A 40 -5.42 -22.69 -9.41
C MET A 40 -6.47 -22.75 -10.54
N ARG A 41 -7.21 -23.86 -10.65
CA ARG A 41 -8.33 -24.00 -11.59
C ARG A 41 -9.63 -23.37 -11.10
N SER A 42 -9.71 -23.08 -9.80
CA SER A 42 -10.89 -22.51 -9.14
C SER A 42 -10.71 -21.02 -8.78
N GLN A 43 -9.54 -20.43 -9.05
CA GLN A 43 -9.46 -18.98 -9.14
C GLN A 43 -10.28 -18.58 -10.37
N PRO A 44 -11.39 -17.85 -10.22
CA PRO A 44 -11.84 -17.01 -11.32
C PRO A 44 -10.60 -16.21 -11.72
N SER A 45 -10.31 -16.11 -13.02
CA SER A 45 -9.49 -15.01 -13.49
C SER A 45 -10.10 -13.75 -12.89
N ALA A 46 -9.55 -13.28 -11.78
CA ALA A 46 -9.44 -11.87 -11.55
C ALA A 46 -8.57 -11.42 -12.72
N ILE A 47 -9.23 -11.10 -13.84
CA ILE A 47 -8.95 -9.84 -14.51
C ILE A 47 -8.62 -8.91 -13.33
N PRO A 48 -7.40 -8.35 -13.20
CA PRO A 48 -7.21 -7.30 -12.22
C PRO A 48 -8.29 -6.30 -12.60
N ASP A 49 -9.39 -6.36 -11.85
CA ASP A 49 -10.46 -5.41 -11.90
C ASP A 49 -9.66 -4.15 -11.71
N SER A 50 -9.62 -3.36 -12.78
CA SER A 50 -8.86 -2.13 -12.78
C SER A 50 -9.63 -1.28 -11.79
N GLU A 51 -9.40 -1.48 -10.49
CA GLU A 51 -9.65 -0.49 -9.49
C GLU A 51 -9.01 0.73 -10.13
N PRO A 52 -9.79 1.76 -10.48
CA PRO A 52 -9.21 2.93 -11.06
C PRO A 52 -8.23 3.40 -10.01
N THR A 53 -6.93 3.16 -10.23
CA THR A 53 -5.88 3.73 -9.41
C THR A 53 -6.14 5.20 -9.54
N GLN A 54 -6.74 5.78 -8.50
CA GLN A 54 -7.08 7.19 -8.47
C GLN A 54 -5.74 7.92 -8.40
N TYR A 55 -5.17 8.17 -9.58
CA TYR A 55 -3.94 8.92 -9.72
C TYR A 55 -4.18 10.26 -9.05
N THR A 56 -3.28 10.65 -8.17
CA THR A 56 -3.38 11.88 -7.43
C THR A 56 -2.23 12.78 -7.84
N ILE A 57 -2.52 14.04 -8.09
CA ILE A 57 -1.61 15.07 -8.59
C ILE A 57 -1.36 16.12 -7.50
N LEU A 58 -0.19 16.74 -7.53
CA LEU A 58 0.14 17.89 -6.68
C LEU A 58 -0.17 19.18 -7.43
N VAL A 59 -0.95 20.06 -6.80
CA VAL A 59 -1.34 21.36 -7.36
C VAL A 59 -1.00 22.45 -6.35
N THR A 60 -0.39 23.53 -6.81
CA THR A 60 -0.06 24.67 -5.94
C THR A 60 -1.14 25.74 -6.06
N VAL A 61 -1.74 26.13 -4.95
CA VAL A 61 -2.74 27.20 -4.88
C VAL A 61 -2.13 28.40 -4.14
N MET A 62 -2.18 29.57 -4.77
CA MET A 62 -1.60 30.81 -4.26
C MET A 62 -2.62 31.94 -4.32
N GLY A 63 -2.34 33.02 -3.58
CA GLY A 63 -3.17 34.23 -3.59
C GLY A 63 -4.25 34.20 -2.50
N LYS A 64 -5.40 34.80 -2.80
CA LYS A 64 -6.49 35.03 -1.84
C LYS A 64 -7.39 33.80 -1.63
N VAL A 65 -6.79 32.74 -1.07
CA VAL A 65 -7.50 31.57 -0.55
C VAL A 65 -7.18 31.37 0.93
N GLU A 66 -8.06 30.70 1.68
CA GLU A 66 -7.89 30.53 3.13
C GLU A 66 -6.54 29.87 3.49
N ASN A 67 -6.14 28.83 2.76
CA ASN A 67 -4.92 28.06 3.01
C ASN A 67 -4.08 27.92 1.73
N PRO A 68 -3.26 28.94 1.37
CA PRO A 68 -2.36 28.86 0.25
C PRO A 68 -1.29 27.79 0.46
N GLY A 69 -0.93 27.05 -0.59
CA GLY A 69 0.06 25.99 -0.53
C GLY A 69 -0.16 24.89 -1.56
N VAL A 70 0.55 23.77 -1.38
CA VAL A 70 0.43 22.60 -2.24
C VAL A 70 -0.67 21.69 -1.70
N VAL A 71 -1.62 21.32 -2.56
CA VAL A 71 -2.73 20.42 -2.26
C VAL A 71 -2.67 19.18 -3.13
N LEU A 72 -2.97 18.03 -2.53
CA LEU A 72 -2.98 16.73 -3.17
C LEU A 72 -4.39 16.45 -3.70
N MET A 73 -4.56 16.28 -5.02
CA MET A 73 -5.83 16.33 -5.74
C MET A 73 -6.00 15.12 -6.66
N PRO A 74 -7.19 14.50 -6.79
CA PRO A 74 -7.41 13.48 -7.81
C PRO A 74 -7.11 14.00 -9.23
N MET A 75 -6.54 13.16 -10.08
CA MET A 75 -6.30 13.49 -11.48
C MET A 75 -7.64 13.76 -12.18
N GLY A 76 -7.71 14.86 -12.91
CA GLY A 76 -8.96 15.30 -13.53
C GLY A 76 -9.91 16.04 -12.58
N SER A 77 -9.47 16.43 -11.39
CA SER A 77 -10.14 17.48 -10.62
C SER A 77 -10.09 18.84 -11.33
N THR A 78 -11.02 19.71 -10.97
CA THR A 78 -11.17 21.05 -11.56
C THR A 78 -10.43 22.13 -10.76
N VAL A 79 -10.25 23.31 -11.36
CA VAL A 79 -9.70 24.49 -10.67
C VAL A 79 -10.53 24.85 -9.43
N MET A 80 -11.86 24.82 -9.53
CA MET A 80 -12.74 25.06 -8.37
C MET A 80 -12.47 24.07 -7.24
N ASP A 81 -12.31 22.78 -7.57
CA ASP A 81 -12.04 21.75 -6.56
C ASP A 81 -10.74 22.04 -5.79
N ALA A 82 -9.69 22.55 -6.45
CA ALA A 82 -8.44 22.93 -5.80
C ALA A 82 -8.64 24.10 -4.83
N ILE A 83 -9.39 25.12 -5.26
CA ILE A 83 -9.66 26.32 -4.46
C ILE A 83 -10.46 25.94 -3.21
N LEU A 84 -11.51 25.11 -3.37
CA LEU A 84 -12.29 24.60 -2.24
C LEU A 84 -11.44 23.75 -1.30
N ARG A 85 -10.53 22.93 -1.85
CA ARG A 85 -9.60 22.12 -1.02
C ARG A 85 -8.57 22.96 -0.28
N ALA A 86 -8.25 24.16 -0.80
CA ALA A 86 -7.49 25.18 -0.10
C ALA A 86 -8.32 25.98 0.94
N GLY A 87 -9.59 25.61 1.17
CA GLY A 87 -10.50 26.27 2.12
C GLY A 87 -11.44 27.30 1.48
N GLY A 88 -11.35 27.49 0.16
CA GLY A 88 -12.16 28.46 -0.57
C GLY A 88 -11.49 29.84 -0.71
N PRO A 89 -12.08 30.73 -1.52
CA PRO A 89 -11.60 32.09 -1.68
C PRO A 89 -11.83 32.92 -0.41
N LEU A 90 -10.94 33.86 -0.11
CA LEU A 90 -11.22 34.90 0.89
C LEU A 90 -12.35 35.83 0.42
N ALA A 91 -12.89 36.64 1.34
CA ALA A 91 -13.96 37.60 1.05
C ALA A 91 -13.63 38.61 -0.06
N ASP A 92 -12.33 38.88 -0.27
CA ASP A 92 -11.80 39.77 -1.30
C ASP A 92 -11.10 39.01 -2.45
N GLY A 93 -11.21 37.68 -2.49
CA GLY A 93 -10.69 36.82 -3.55
C GLY A 93 -11.63 36.82 -4.76
N ASP A 94 -11.09 37.16 -5.94
CA ASP A 94 -11.87 37.19 -7.18
C ASP A 94 -11.64 35.93 -8.02
N LEU A 95 -12.73 35.25 -8.38
CA LEU A 95 -12.71 34.06 -9.21
C LEU A 95 -13.20 34.31 -10.65
N SER A 96 -13.63 35.53 -10.96
CA SER A 96 -14.29 35.87 -12.22
C SER A 96 -13.41 35.66 -13.45
N ASP A 97 -12.09 35.83 -13.28
CA ASP A 97 -11.09 35.67 -14.34
C ASP A 97 -10.53 34.24 -14.46
N LEU A 98 -10.98 33.31 -13.61
CA LEU A 98 -10.50 31.93 -13.60
C LEU A 98 -11.46 30.99 -14.34
N ASP A 99 -10.90 30.09 -15.15
CA ASP A 99 -11.65 28.95 -15.69
C ASP A 99 -11.77 27.86 -14.62
N LEU A 100 -12.91 27.88 -13.93
CA LEU A 100 -13.20 27.05 -12.77
C LEU A 100 -13.43 25.57 -13.13
N GLU A 101 -13.82 25.26 -14.37
CA GLU A 101 -14.13 23.91 -14.84
C GLU A 101 -12.91 23.22 -15.47
N ARG A 102 -11.87 24.00 -15.79
CA ARG A 102 -10.61 23.49 -16.34
C ARG A 102 -10.05 22.37 -15.48
N LYS A 103 -9.66 21.27 -16.15
CA LYS A 103 -8.99 20.13 -15.53
C LYS A 103 -7.55 20.46 -15.14
N LEU A 104 -7.15 19.93 -14.00
CA LEU A 104 -5.81 20.10 -13.45
C LEU A 104 -4.88 18.96 -13.86
N TYR A 105 -3.61 19.32 -14.00
CA TYR A 105 -2.49 18.43 -14.31
C TYR A 105 -1.41 18.53 -13.24
N GLU A 106 -0.44 17.61 -13.24
CA GLU A 106 0.67 17.63 -12.29
C GLU A 106 1.48 18.93 -12.33
N ASP A 107 1.99 19.31 -11.16
CA ASP A 107 2.85 20.47 -10.92
C ASP A 107 2.24 21.82 -11.38
N GLN A 108 0.91 21.88 -11.47
CA GLN A 108 0.21 23.08 -11.90
C GLN A 108 0.03 24.09 -10.77
N GLY A 109 0.20 25.37 -11.10
CA GLY A 109 -0.09 26.50 -10.21
C GLY A 109 -1.43 27.17 -10.53
N ILE A 110 -2.18 27.52 -9.48
CA ILE A 110 -3.40 28.33 -9.54
C ILE A 110 -3.15 29.57 -8.68
N PHE A 111 -3.43 30.75 -9.23
CA PHE A 111 -3.34 32.01 -8.52
C PHE A 111 -4.73 32.64 -8.42
N VAL A 112 -5.16 32.93 -7.21
CA VAL A 112 -6.43 33.64 -6.93
C VAL A 112 -6.10 35.11 -6.63
N PRO A 113 -6.48 36.05 -7.50
CA PRO A 113 -6.21 37.48 -7.34
C PRO A 113 -7.01 38.14 -6.20
#